data_AF-A0A915EJN5-F1
#
_entry.id   AF-A0A915EJN5-F1
#
_cell.length_a   1.000
_cell.length_b   1.000
_cell.length_c   1.000
_cell.angle_alpha   90.00
_cell.angle_beta   90.00
_cell.angle_gamma   90.00
#
_symmetry.space_group_name_H-M   'P 1'
#
loop_
_entity.id
_entity.type
_entity.pdbx_description
1 polymer ?
#
loop_
_entity_poly.entity_id
_entity_poly.type
_entity_poly.pdbx_seq_one_letter_code
_entity_poly.pdbx_strand_id
1 'polypeptide(L)'
;MVTLVELQPLVDWFYSTYIGNQTTAPIFAHHLWNVYDRVLQDRPRSNNFNESNNRKLQGLLGNVSHPPMWEFMRKLRMAYASDFNNDYNDWLSNRGRRSRHSTAIERDARIKTQVQRFFRIAARRLTKTEYLDGVVVALRD
;
A
#
# COMPACT_ATOMS: atom_id res chain seq x y z
N MET A 1 7.98 9.27 -31.61
CA MET A 1 8.84 9.09 -30.42
C MET A 1 8.50 10.23 -29.47
N VAL A 2 7.97 9.93 -28.29
CA VAL A 2 7.71 10.97 -27.29
C VAL A 2 9.04 11.35 -26.65
N THR A 3 9.38 12.63 -26.64
CA THR A 3 10.63 13.13 -26.05
C THR A 3 10.43 13.46 -24.56
N LEU A 4 11.51 13.43 -23.77
CA LEU A 4 11.48 13.77 -22.34
C LEU A 4 10.86 15.15 -22.05
N VAL A 5 11.01 16.10 -22.98
CA VAL A 5 10.44 17.45 -22.87
C VAL A 5 8.92 17.44 -22.95
N GLU A 6 8.34 16.57 -23.78
CA GLU A 6 6.89 16.44 -23.93
C GLU A 6 6.23 15.80 -22.71
N LEU A 7 6.97 14.99 -21.94
CA LEU A 7 6.50 14.37 -20.69
C LEU A 7 6.71 15.25 -19.47
N GLN A 8 7.48 16.34 -19.57
CA GLN A 8 7.78 17.21 -18.45
C GLN A 8 6.54 17.71 -17.69
N PRO A 9 5.45 18.13 -18.37
CA PRO A 9 4.23 18.55 -17.67
C PRO A 9 3.58 17.42 -16.85
N LEU A 10 3.65 16.17 -17.33
CA LEU A 10 3.13 15.01 -16.62
C LEU A 10 4.01 14.68 -15.40
N VAL A 11 5.32 14.81 -15.55
CA VAL A 11 6.28 14.64 -14.46
C VAL A 11 6.03 15.70 -13.38
N ASP A 12 5.91 16.97 -13.75
CA ASP A 12 5.66 18.07 -12.82
C ASP A 12 4.31 17.91 -12.10
N TRP A 13 3.28 17.48 -12.81
CA TRP A 13 1.99 17.11 -12.22
C TRP A 13 2.13 15.97 -11.21
N PHE A 14 2.87 14.91 -11.56
CA PHE A 14 3.05 13.76 -10.68
C PHE A 14 3.82 14.14 -9.40
N TYR A 15 4.90 14.92 -9.54
CA TYR A 15 5.65 15.42 -8.39
C TYR A 15 4.79 16.32 -7.51
N SER A 16 4.10 17.31 -8.06
CA SER A 16 3.24 18.21 -7.27
C SER A 16 2.09 17.47 -6.57
N THR A 17 1.52 16.46 -7.21
CA THR A 17 0.35 15.75 -6.71
C THR A 17 0.71 14.70 -5.64
N TYR A 18 1.77 13.92 -5.87
CA TYR A 18 2.04 12.70 -5.10
C TYR A 18 3.35 12.74 -4.30
N ILE A 19 4.41 13.39 -4.79
CA ILE A 19 5.73 13.33 -4.14
C ILE A 19 6.01 14.58 -3.28
N GLY A 20 5.57 15.73 -3.78
CA GLY A 20 6.06 17.04 -3.37
C GLY A 20 7.36 17.40 -4.09
N ASN A 21 7.83 18.61 -3.83
CA ASN A 21 9.17 19.05 -4.20
C ASN A 21 9.90 19.59 -2.94
N GLN A 22 11.09 20.15 -3.11
CA GLN A 22 11.93 20.62 -1.98
C GLN A 22 11.27 21.71 -1.14
N THR A 23 10.30 22.42 -1.71
CA THR A 23 9.65 23.60 -1.11
C THR A 23 8.17 23.40 -0.82
N THR A 24 7.55 22.40 -1.46
CA THR A 24 6.10 22.22 -1.44
C THR A 24 5.77 20.76 -1.12
N ALA A 25 4.98 20.56 -0.07
CA ALA A 25 4.39 19.25 0.23
C ALA A 25 3.49 18.79 -0.94
N PRO A 26 3.35 17.47 -1.17
CA PRO A 26 2.41 16.97 -2.15
C PRO A 26 0.97 17.39 -1.82
N ILE A 27 0.17 17.64 -2.86
CA ILE A 27 -1.27 17.92 -2.71
C ILE A 27 -1.95 16.81 -1.90
N PHE A 28 -1.60 15.55 -2.18
CA PHE A 28 -2.03 14.41 -1.37
C PHE A 28 -0.92 13.97 -0.43
N ALA A 29 -1.06 14.33 0.83
CA ALA A 29 -0.15 13.90 1.88
C ALA A 29 -0.02 12.36 1.91
N HIS A 30 1.21 11.86 2.08
CA HIS A 30 1.51 10.43 2.01
C HIS A 30 0.67 9.56 2.97
N HIS A 31 0.25 10.09 4.12
CA HIS A 31 -0.59 9.37 5.08
C HIS A 31 -2.00 9.06 4.54
N LEU A 32 -2.46 9.79 3.53
CA LEU A 32 -3.72 9.51 2.84
C LEU A 32 -3.61 8.33 1.87
N TRP A 33 -2.40 7.81 1.62
CA TRP A 33 -2.22 6.69 0.72
C TRP A 33 -2.59 5.39 1.43
N ASN A 34 -3.49 4.62 0.82
CA ASN A 34 -3.95 3.32 1.33
C ASN A 34 -2.82 2.32 1.65
N VAL A 35 -1.63 2.53 1.10
CA VAL A 35 -0.46 1.67 1.30
C VAL A 35 0.44 2.17 2.43
N TYR A 36 0.43 3.47 2.75
CA TYR A 36 1.41 4.10 3.64
C TYR A 36 1.32 3.54 5.06
N ASP A 37 0.20 3.76 5.75
CA ASP A 37 0.00 3.27 7.12
C ASP A 37 0.07 1.75 7.19
N ARG A 38 -0.42 1.07 6.15
CA ARG A 38 -0.38 -0.39 6.07
C ARG A 38 1.06 -0.90 6.08
N VAL A 39 1.95 -0.30 5.29
CA VAL A 39 3.35 -0.70 5.22
C VAL A 39 4.12 -0.31 6.48
N LEU A 40 3.88 0.89 7.02
CA LEU A 40 4.54 1.34 8.25
C LEU A 40 4.16 0.51 9.47
N GLN A 41 2.91 0.05 9.54
CA GLN A 41 2.41 -0.73 10.66
C GLN A 41 2.48 -2.25 10.42
N ASP A 42 3.17 -2.67 9.36
CA ASP A 42 3.28 -4.07 8.92
C ASP A 42 1.93 -4.79 8.81
N ARG A 43 0.86 -4.04 8.52
CA ARG A 43 -0.47 -4.58 8.33
C ARG A 43 -0.54 -5.34 7.00
N PRO A 44 -1.41 -6.35 6.91
CA PRO A 44 -1.57 -7.11 5.69
C PRO A 44 -2.42 -6.30 4.70
N ARG A 45 -2.37 -6.66 3.42
CA ARG A 45 -3.23 -6.00 2.42
C ARG A 45 -4.69 -6.33 2.73
N SER A 46 -5.53 -5.31 2.91
CA SER A 46 -6.97 -5.47 3.17
C SER A 46 -7.64 -6.33 2.09
N ASN A 47 -7.19 -6.20 0.84
CA ASN A 47 -7.69 -7.00 -0.27
C ASN A 47 -7.48 -8.51 -0.07
N ASN A 48 -6.41 -8.96 0.61
CA ASN A 48 -6.18 -10.38 0.81
C ASN A 48 -7.26 -11.02 1.71
N PHE A 49 -7.73 -10.29 2.73
CA PHE A 49 -8.83 -10.77 3.58
C PHE A 49 -10.15 -10.71 2.83
N ASN A 50 -10.39 -9.65 2.07
CA ASN A 50 -11.61 -9.54 1.26
C ASN A 50 -11.67 -10.65 0.20
N GLU A 51 -10.57 -10.94 -0.50
CA GLU A 51 -10.47 -12.06 -1.44
C GLU A 51 -10.61 -13.42 -0.75
N SER A 52 -9.97 -13.60 0.41
CA SER A 52 -10.12 -14.83 1.21
C SER A 52 -11.56 -15.04 1.63
N ASN A 53 -12.21 -13.99 2.13
CA ASN A 53 -13.61 -13.99 2.55
C ASN A 53 -14.54 -14.23 1.36
N ASN A 54 -14.28 -13.60 0.21
CA ASN A 54 -15.01 -13.87 -1.03
C ASN A 54 -14.83 -15.32 -1.48
N ARG A 55 -13.62 -15.89 -1.41
CA ARG A 55 -13.39 -17.32 -1.75
C ARG A 55 -14.12 -18.26 -0.80
N LYS A 56 -14.09 -17.99 0.51
CA LYS A 56 -14.87 -18.74 1.52
C LYS A 56 -16.38 -18.66 1.22
N LEU A 57 -16.90 -17.46 0.93
CA LEU A 57 -18.30 -17.25 0.57
C LEU A 57 -18.67 -17.99 -0.72
N GLN A 58 -17.84 -17.93 -1.77
CA GLN A 58 -18.03 -18.67 -3.00
C GLN A 58 -18.05 -20.19 -2.75
N GLY A 59 -17.16 -20.71 -1.90
CA GLY A 59 -17.16 -22.11 -1.48
C GLY A 59 -18.46 -22.49 -0.76
N LEU A 60 -18.96 -21.64 0.15
CA LEU A 60 -20.25 -21.85 0.83
C LEU A 60 -21.45 -21.82 -0.12
N LEU A 61 -21.34 -21.07 -1.20
CA LEU A 61 -22.31 -20.99 -2.29
C LEU A 61 -22.13 -22.11 -3.33
N GLY A 62 -21.18 -23.03 -3.15
CA GLY A 62 -20.92 -24.12 -4.09
C GLY A 62 -20.35 -23.67 -5.42
N ASN A 63 -19.61 -22.55 -5.46
CA ASN A 63 -19.06 -21.93 -6.68
C ASN A 63 -20.13 -21.54 -7.73
N VAL A 64 -21.37 -21.29 -7.29
CA VAL A 64 -22.43 -20.78 -8.15
C VAL A 64 -22.17 -19.30 -8.45
N SER A 65 -22.13 -18.93 -9.73
CA SER A 65 -21.89 -17.54 -10.18
C SER A 65 -23.04 -16.59 -9.79
N HIS A 66 -24.28 -17.08 -9.84
CA HIS A 66 -25.49 -16.28 -9.62
C HIS A 66 -26.47 -17.01 -8.68
N PRO A 67 -26.16 -17.10 -7.38
CA PRO A 67 -27.08 -17.67 -6.42
C PRO A 67 -28.33 -16.79 -6.29
N PRO A 68 -29.50 -17.36 -6.00
CA PRO A 68 -30.68 -16.57 -5.67
C PRO A 68 -30.42 -15.75 -4.41
N MET A 69 -30.92 -14.51 -4.38
CA MET A 69 -30.60 -13.51 -3.36
C MET A 69 -30.82 -14.01 -1.92
N TRP A 70 -31.88 -14.77 -1.67
CA TRP A 70 -32.18 -15.31 -0.33
C TRP A 70 -31.11 -16.29 0.15
N GLU A 71 -30.58 -17.13 -0.74
CA GLU A 71 -29.53 -18.10 -0.41
C GLU A 71 -28.19 -17.39 -0.21
N PHE A 72 -27.92 -16.37 -1.03
CA PHE A 72 -26.79 -15.47 -0.84
C PHE A 72 -26.82 -14.82 0.55
N MET A 73 -27.92 -14.18 0.93
CA MET A 73 -28.07 -13.53 2.24
C MET A 73 -27.92 -14.54 3.39
N ARG A 74 -28.47 -15.75 3.25
CA ARG A 74 -28.36 -16.81 4.25
C ARG A 74 -26.91 -17.24 4.44
N LYS A 75 -26.20 -17.56 3.36
CA LYS A 75 -24.79 -17.98 3.40
C LYS A 75 -23.86 -16.86 3.87
N LEU A 76 -24.14 -15.62 3.47
CA LEU A 76 -23.40 -14.45 3.94
C LEU A 76 -23.49 -14.33 5.47
N ARG A 77 -24.70 -14.43 6.03
CA ARG A 77 -24.91 -14.41 7.49
C ARG A 77 -24.16 -15.54 8.20
N MET A 78 -24.14 -16.74 7.63
CA MET A 78 -23.37 -17.86 8.17
C MET A 78 -21.86 -17.56 8.18
N ALA A 79 -21.31 -17.02 7.09
CA ALA A 79 -19.89 -16.72 6.96
C ALA A 79 -19.40 -15.63 7.94
N TYR A 80 -20.23 -14.61 8.18
CA TYR A 80 -19.95 -13.57 9.17
C TYR A 80 -20.05 -14.07 10.61
N ALA A 81 -20.95 -15.02 10.88
CA ALA A 81 -21.09 -15.61 12.21
C ALA A 81 -19.94 -16.57 12.57
N SER A 82 -19.30 -17.20 11.57
CA SER A 82 -18.25 -18.18 11.82
C SER A 82 -16.84 -17.58 11.88
N ASP A 83 -16.40 -16.78 10.90
CA ASP A 83 -14.94 -16.60 10.70
C ASP A 83 -14.42 -15.28 10.12
N PHE A 84 -15.26 -14.44 9.50
CA PHE A 84 -14.73 -13.27 8.76
C PHE A 84 -13.96 -12.25 9.61
N ASN A 85 -14.33 -12.06 10.89
CA ASN A 85 -13.56 -11.23 11.82
C ASN A 85 -12.40 -11.99 12.48
N ASN A 86 -12.49 -13.31 12.57
CA ASN A 86 -11.48 -14.13 13.24
C ASN A 86 -10.19 -14.18 12.44
N ASP A 87 -10.23 -14.22 11.10
CA ASP A 87 -9.01 -14.26 10.27
C ASP A 87 -8.10 -13.04 10.46
N TYR A 88 -8.68 -11.84 10.60
CA TYR A 88 -7.93 -10.60 10.81
C TYR A 88 -7.37 -10.53 12.24
N ASN A 89 -8.17 -10.89 13.23
CA ASN A 89 -7.76 -10.94 14.64
C ASN A 89 -6.72 -12.04 14.90
N ASP A 90 -6.85 -13.19 14.24
CA ASP A 90 -5.87 -14.28 14.25
C ASP A 90 -4.56 -13.82 13.58
N TRP A 91 -4.63 -13.12 12.44
CA TRP A 91 -3.44 -12.51 11.84
C TRP A 91 -2.77 -11.51 12.78
N LEU A 92 -3.56 -10.66 13.45
CA LEU A 92 -3.06 -9.69 14.44
C LEU A 92 -2.35 -10.40 15.60
N SER A 93 -2.86 -11.56 16.02
CA SER A 93 -2.33 -12.35 17.14
C SER A 93 -1.13 -13.21 16.75
N ASN A 94 -1.05 -13.66 15.50
CA ASN A 94 -0.01 -14.56 14.96
C ASN A 94 1.01 -13.85 14.05
N ARG A 95 1.30 -12.55 14.29
CA ARG A 95 2.32 -11.79 13.53
C ARG A 95 3.68 -12.52 13.57
N GLY A 96 4.07 -13.14 12.45
CA GLY A 96 5.36 -13.81 12.28
C GLY A 96 5.31 -15.28 11.86
N ARG A 97 4.17 -15.96 11.99
CA ARG A 97 4.03 -17.39 11.58
C ARG A 97 3.70 -17.60 10.11
N ARG A 98 3.08 -16.63 9.44
CA ARG A 98 2.72 -16.73 8.02
C ARG A 98 3.83 -16.15 7.15
N SER A 99 4.43 -17.02 6.33
CA SER A 99 5.37 -16.61 5.29
C SER A 99 4.69 -15.62 4.34
N ARG A 100 5.29 -14.44 4.16
CA ARG A 100 4.91 -13.50 3.10
C ARG A 100 5.74 -13.82 1.87
N HIS A 101 5.15 -13.65 0.69
CA HIS A 101 5.90 -13.77 -0.56
C HIS A 101 7.10 -12.82 -0.57
N SER A 102 8.28 -13.31 -0.93
CA SER A 102 9.56 -12.57 -0.89
C SER A 102 9.46 -11.21 -1.57
N THR A 103 8.90 -11.15 -2.78
CA THR A 103 8.72 -9.90 -3.53
C THR A 103 7.85 -8.86 -2.80
N ALA A 104 6.85 -9.31 -2.01
CA ALA A 104 6.00 -8.39 -1.26
C ALA A 104 6.76 -7.80 -0.07
N ILE A 105 7.58 -8.63 0.61
CA ILE A 105 8.49 -8.20 1.67
C ILE A 105 9.49 -7.18 1.13
N GLU A 106 10.12 -7.46 0.00
CA GLU A 106 11.09 -6.57 -0.64
C GLU A 106 10.48 -5.21 -1.01
N ARG A 107 9.27 -5.21 -1.56
CA ARG A 107 8.56 -3.95 -1.88
C ARG A 107 8.24 -3.13 -0.65
N ASP A 108 7.73 -3.77 0.41
CA ASP A 108 7.42 -3.10 1.67
C ASP A 108 8.72 -2.58 2.34
N ALA A 109 9.81 -3.36 2.29
CA ALA A 109 11.12 -2.94 2.77
C ALA A 109 11.66 -1.73 2.01
N ARG A 110 11.54 -1.69 0.68
CA ARG A 110 11.91 -0.52 -0.13
C ARG A 110 11.15 0.73 0.31
N ILE A 111 9.84 0.63 0.52
CA ILE A 111 9.01 1.75 0.99
C ILE A 111 9.50 2.22 2.37
N LYS A 112 9.71 1.31 3.32
CA LYS A 112 10.22 1.65 4.65
C LYS A 112 11.58 2.35 4.59
N THR A 113 12.51 1.86 3.78
CA THR A 113 13.82 2.48 3.57
C THR A 113 13.68 3.90 3.01
N GLN A 114 12.80 4.11 2.02
CA GLN A 114 12.57 5.45 1.47
C GLN A 114 11.96 6.41 2.49
N VAL A 115 10.97 5.95 3.27
CA VAL A 115 10.36 6.75 4.34
C VAL A 115 11.38 7.08 5.43
N GLN A 116 12.19 6.12 5.86
CA GLN A 116 13.28 6.35 6.82
C GLN A 116 14.34 7.31 6.28
N ARG A 117 14.70 7.19 4.99
CA ARG A 117 15.63 8.13 4.33
C ARG A 117 15.05 9.53 4.31
N PHE A 118 13.79 9.69 3.91
CA PHE A 118 13.08 10.97 3.92
C PHE A 118 13.10 11.59 5.32
N PHE A 119 12.68 10.85 6.35
CA PHE A 119 12.67 11.36 7.72
C PHE A 119 14.07 11.62 8.27
N ARG A 120 15.09 10.82 7.94
CA ARG A 120 16.48 11.06 8.34
C ARG A 120 17.05 12.35 7.74
N ILE A 121 16.72 12.61 6.48
CA ILE A 121 17.13 13.82 5.76
C ILE A 121 16.35 15.03 6.31
N ALA A 122 15.03 14.91 6.47
CA ALA A 122 14.17 15.96 7.03
C ALA A 122 14.52 16.29 8.49
N ALA A 123 14.81 15.29 9.32
CA ALA A 123 15.19 15.44 10.73
C ALA A 123 16.58 16.06 10.91
N ARG A 124 17.45 16.00 9.89
CA ARG A 124 18.78 16.62 9.91
C ARG A 124 18.80 18.11 9.60
N ARG A 125 17.63 18.75 9.42
CA ARG A 125 17.52 20.13 8.89
C ARG A 125 18.25 20.24 7.56
N LEU A 126 17.54 19.92 6.48
CA LEU A 126 17.99 20.29 5.14
C LEU A 126 18.14 21.80 5.08
N THR A 127 19.39 22.28 5.09
CA THR A 127 19.67 23.58 4.50
C THR A 127 19.53 23.42 2.97
N LYS A 128 18.96 24.44 2.32
CA LYS A 128 18.54 24.42 0.90
C LYS A 128 19.61 23.90 -0.07
N THR A 129 20.89 24.05 0.29
CA THR A 129 22.06 23.60 -0.44
C THR A 129 22.27 22.08 -0.42
N GLU A 130 22.01 21.40 0.69
CA GLU A 130 22.29 19.95 0.84
C GLU A 130 21.25 19.06 0.14
N TYR A 131 20.01 19.56 -0.05
CA TYR A 131 18.99 18.84 -0.83
C TYR A 131 19.38 18.75 -2.30
N LEU A 132 19.98 19.82 -2.84
CA LEU A 132 20.32 19.92 -4.26
C LEU A 132 21.49 19.01 -4.64
N ASP A 133 22.50 18.87 -3.77
CA ASP A 133 23.65 17.99 -4.04
C ASP A 133 23.30 16.50 -3.98
N GLY A 134 22.34 16.10 -3.14
CA GLY A 134 21.92 14.70 -2.99
C GLY A 134 21.13 14.13 -4.18
N VAL A 135 20.53 14.99 -5.02
CA VAL A 135 19.78 14.58 -6.23
C VAL A 135 20.72 14.45 -7.43
N VAL A 136 21.79 15.24 -7.50
CA VAL A 136 22.76 15.21 -8.61
C VAL A 136 23.63 13.96 -8.57
N VAL A 137 23.98 13.45 -7.38
CA VAL A 137 24.78 12.22 -7.24
C VAL A 137 23.97 10.97 -7.61
N ALA A 138 22.68 10.92 -7.31
CA ALA A 138 21.81 9.77 -7.63
C ALA A 138 21.40 9.67 -9.11
N LEU A 139 21.80 10.64 -9.95
CA LEU A 139 21.57 10.65 -11.40
C LEU A 139 22.86 10.40 -12.20
N ARG A 140 23.96 10.03 -11.53
CA ARG A 140 25.26 9.72 -12.16
C ARG A 140 25.73 8.27 -12.01
N ASP A 141 24.91 7.42 -11.38
CA ASP A 141 25.08 5.95 -11.33
C ASP A 141 23.84 5.28 -11.95
#